data_AF-A0A645DS57-F1
#
_entry.id   AF-A0A645DS57-F1
#
_cell.length_a   1.000
_cell.length_b   1.000
_cell.length_c   1.000
_cell.angle_alpha   90.00
_cell.angle_beta   90.00
_cell.angle_gamma   90.00
#
_symmetry.space_group_name_H-M   'P 1'
#
loop_
_entity.id
_entity.type
_entity.pdbx_description
1 polymer ?
#
loop_
_entity_poly.entity_id
_entity_poly.type
_entity_poly.pdbx_seq_one_letter_code
_entity_poly.pdbx_strand_id
1 'polypeptide(L)'
;MIMTVGCSKEDNESFEKYMKEGKMSVANQEYDKALNFFTLAKEEKEDDEELNSLYNQTKSLVEAMDSKEKEDYDTAIQLCENIRSIDSKTSIIKEAADKLKKECIKLKEEKKNSETKKVEQTSNQTSNKTSKKQYFHLLPGSIPHFSPSQI
;
A
#
# COMPACT_ATOMS: atom_id res chain seq x y z
N MET A 1 34.10 -33.56 -46.50
CA MET A 1 32.85 -33.56 -45.72
C MET A 1 33.04 -32.57 -44.58
N ILE A 2 32.65 -31.31 -44.79
CA ILE A 2 32.77 -30.27 -43.76
C ILE A 2 31.48 -30.35 -42.93
N MET A 3 31.58 -31.00 -41.78
CA MET A 3 30.55 -30.98 -40.74
C MET A 3 31.09 -30.09 -39.61
N THR A 4 31.10 -28.79 -39.84
CA THR A 4 31.27 -27.82 -38.76
C THR A 4 29.97 -27.80 -37.97
N VAL A 5 29.85 -28.68 -36.97
CA VAL A 5 28.92 -28.48 -35.85
C VAL A 5 29.45 -27.35 -34.98
N GLY A 6 29.32 -26.14 -35.50
CA GLY A 6 29.51 -24.90 -34.76
C GLY A 6 28.23 -24.60 -33.99
N CYS A 7 28.23 -24.91 -32.70
CA CYS A 7 27.47 -24.19 -31.68
C CYS A 7 28.05 -24.57 -30.32
N SER A 8 29.10 -23.86 -29.91
CA SER A 8 29.47 -23.74 -28.50
C SER A 8 28.27 -23.12 -27.77
N LYS A 9 27.48 -23.93 -27.07
CA LYS A 9 26.17 -23.57 -26.50
C LYS A 9 26.07 -23.86 -24.99
N GLU A 10 27.16 -24.01 -24.27
CA GLU A 10 27.11 -24.45 -22.86
C GLU A 10 27.15 -23.31 -21.83
N ASP A 11 27.64 -22.11 -22.17
CA ASP A 11 27.89 -21.08 -21.15
C ASP A 11 26.65 -20.23 -20.75
N ASN A 12 25.50 -20.37 -21.43
CA ASN A 12 24.33 -19.51 -21.20
C ASN A 12 23.01 -20.26 -20.97
N GLU A 13 23.04 -21.60 -20.93
CA GLU A 13 21.81 -22.39 -20.83
C GLU A 13 21.10 -22.18 -19.49
N SER A 14 21.87 -22.08 -18.40
CA SER A 14 21.34 -21.83 -17.04
C SER A 14 20.65 -20.47 -16.93
N PHE A 15 21.30 -19.39 -17.40
CA PHE A 15 20.73 -18.05 -17.40
C PHE A 15 19.39 -17.99 -18.13
N GLU A 16 19.34 -18.46 -19.39
CA GLU A 16 18.12 -18.43 -20.20
C GLU A 16 16.99 -19.25 -19.58
N LYS A 17 17.34 -20.40 -18.99
CA LYS A 17 16.40 -21.25 -18.26
C LYS A 17 15.82 -20.51 -17.04
N TYR A 18 16.65 -19.94 -16.18
CA TYR A 18 16.18 -19.21 -15.00
C TYR A 18 15.35 -17.98 -15.37
N MET A 19 15.76 -17.24 -16.40
CA MET A 19 15.01 -16.10 -16.91
C MET A 19 13.62 -16.51 -17.43
N LYS A 20 13.52 -17.64 -18.12
CA LYS A 20 12.25 -18.20 -18.59
C LYS A 20 11.36 -18.65 -17.44
N GLU A 21 11.89 -19.43 -16.50
CA GLU A 21 11.14 -19.91 -15.33
C GLU A 21 10.66 -18.74 -14.46
N GLY A 22 11.49 -17.72 -14.23
CA GLY A 22 11.10 -16.50 -13.52
C GLY A 22 9.93 -15.78 -14.19
N LYS A 23 9.98 -15.59 -15.51
CA LYS A 23 8.87 -15.00 -16.27
C LYS A 23 7.60 -15.84 -16.23
N MET A 24 7.73 -17.17 -16.28
CA MET A 24 6.59 -18.08 -16.14
C MET A 24 5.97 -18.01 -14.75
N SER A 25 6.77 -17.97 -13.68
CA SER A 25 6.29 -17.78 -12.31
C SER A 25 5.59 -16.43 -12.13
N VAL A 26 6.10 -15.35 -12.73
CA VAL A 26 5.39 -14.05 -12.76
C VAL A 26 4.01 -14.18 -13.41
N ALA A 27 3.92 -14.84 -14.57
CA ALA A 27 2.66 -15.06 -15.26
C ALA A 27 1.67 -15.91 -14.45
N ASN A 28 2.18 -16.85 -13.65
CA ASN A 28 1.41 -17.68 -12.72
C ASN A 28 1.12 -16.99 -11.38
N GLN A 29 1.53 -15.72 -11.21
CA GLN A 29 1.37 -14.95 -9.98
C GLN A 29 2.10 -15.55 -8.76
N GLU A 30 3.15 -16.34 -9.00
CA GLU A 30 3.99 -16.96 -7.98
C GLU A 30 5.24 -16.09 -7.75
N TYR A 31 5.07 -14.90 -7.17
CA TYR A 31 6.11 -13.87 -7.16
C TYR A 31 7.35 -14.23 -6.32
N ASP A 32 7.20 -14.95 -5.20
CA ASP A 32 8.35 -15.47 -4.45
C ASP A 32 9.19 -16.47 -5.26
N LYS A 33 8.51 -17.36 -6.00
CA LYS A 33 9.20 -18.30 -6.90
C LYS A 33 9.87 -17.57 -8.04
N ALA A 34 9.21 -16.56 -8.61
CA ALA A 34 9.80 -15.71 -9.64
C ALA A 34 11.06 -15.00 -9.13
N LEU A 35 11.02 -14.45 -7.91
CA LEU A 35 12.16 -13.78 -7.28
C LEU A 35 13.33 -14.75 -7.09
N ASN A 36 13.07 -15.98 -6.66
CA ASN A 36 14.10 -17.01 -6.53
C ASN A 36 14.75 -17.33 -7.89
N PHE A 37 13.96 -17.51 -8.95
CA PHE A 37 14.52 -17.76 -10.28
C PHE A 37 15.32 -16.57 -10.82
N PHE A 38 14.86 -15.33 -10.63
CA PHE A 38 15.63 -14.16 -11.02
C PHE A 38 16.90 -14.00 -10.19
N THR A 39 16.91 -14.43 -8.92
CA THR A 39 18.13 -14.48 -8.09
C THR A 39 19.14 -15.45 -8.70
N LEU A 40 18.71 -16.67 -9.05
CA LEU A 40 19.58 -17.65 -9.72
C LEU A 40 20.08 -17.13 -11.08
N ALA A 41 19.24 -16.44 -11.85
CA ALA A 41 19.67 -15.82 -13.10
C ALA A 41 20.74 -14.73 -12.88
N LYS A 42 20.67 -13.99 -11.76
CA LYS A 42 21.67 -12.94 -11.41
C LYS A 42 23.01 -13.55 -11.03
N GLU A 43 23.02 -14.73 -10.43
CA GLU A 43 24.26 -15.47 -10.15
C GLU A 43 24.99 -15.86 -11.43
N GLU A 44 24.25 -16.13 -12.51
CA GLU A 44 24.81 -16.45 -13.84
C GLU A 44 25.23 -15.20 -14.62
N LYS A 45 24.41 -14.14 -14.59
CA LYS A 45 24.68 -12.86 -15.27
C LYS A 45 24.15 -11.67 -14.48
N GLU A 46 25.03 -11.05 -13.71
CA GLU A 46 24.64 -9.91 -12.89
C GLU A 46 24.38 -8.62 -13.70
N ASP A 47 25.06 -8.45 -14.84
CA ASP A 47 25.05 -7.21 -15.63
C ASP A 47 23.88 -7.10 -16.63
N ASP A 48 22.98 -8.09 -16.70
CA ASP A 48 21.85 -8.05 -17.63
C ASP A 48 20.79 -7.04 -17.18
N GLU A 49 20.61 -5.96 -17.97
CA GLU A 49 19.71 -4.85 -17.63
C GLU A 49 18.25 -5.31 -17.46
N GLU A 50 17.75 -6.18 -18.36
CA GLU A 50 16.37 -6.66 -18.30
C GLU A 50 16.14 -7.53 -17.07
N LEU A 51 17.09 -8.42 -16.75
CA LEU A 51 17.05 -9.22 -15.54
C LEU A 51 17.05 -8.34 -14.29
N ASN A 52 17.92 -7.33 -14.24
CA ASN A 52 17.98 -6.41 -13.11
C ASN A 52 16.67 -5.65 -12.91
N SER A 53 16.05 -5.19 -14.00
CA SER A 53 14.73 -4.57 -13.95
C SER A 53 13.67 -5.54 -13.44
N LEU A 54 13.60 -6.76 -13.96
CA LEU A 54 12.62 -7.78 -13.54
C LEU A 54 12.81 -8.21 -12.09
N TYR A 55 14.05 -8.42 -11.67
CA TYR A 55 14.41 -8.75 -10.30
C TYR A 55 13.94 -7.65 -9.34
N ASN A 56 14.29 -6.39 -9.62
CA ASN A 56 13.93 -5.26 -8.78
C ASN A 56 12.40 -5.05 -8.70
N GLN A 57 11.71 -5.14 -9.84
CA GLN A 57 10.25 -5.06 -9.88
C GLN A 57 9.60 -6.19 -9.08
N THR A 58 10.09 -7.43 -9.21
CA THR A 58 9.53 -8.59 -8.51
C THR A 58 9.79 -8.50 -7.00
N LYS A 59 11.01 -8.11 -6.60
CA LYS A 59 11.39 -7.91 -5.20
C LYS A 59 10.50 -6.86 -4.52
N SER A 60 10.32 -5.70 -5.15
CA SER A 60 9.43 -4.66 -4.64
C SER A 60 7.97 -5.11 -4.59
N LEU A 61 7.52 -5.98 -5.50
CA LEU A 61 6.16 -6.52 -5.47
C LEU A 61 5.96 -7.45 -4.28
N VAL A 62 6.91 -8.35 -4.02
CA VAL A 62 6.88 -9.25 -2.84
C VAL A 62 6.87 -8.42 -1.56
N GLU A 63 7.76 -7.43 -1.44
CA GLU A 63 7.77 -6.51 -0.28
C GLU A 63 6.45 -5.74 -0.12
N ALA A 64 5.81 -5.33 -1.21
CA ALA A 64 4.52 -4.66 -1.18
C ALA A 64 3.40 -5.59 -0.68
N MET A 65 3.44 -6.87 -1.07
CA MET A 65 2.50 -7.89 -0.60
C MET A 65 2.66 -8.12 0.91
N ASP A 66 3.90 -8.25 1.38
CA ASP A 66 4.21 -8.37 2.82
C ASP A 66 3.74 -7.15 3.61
N SER A 67 3.93 -5.93 3.08
CA SER A 67 3.44 -4.69 3.70
C SER A 67 1.92 -4.67 3.76
N LYS A 68 1.22 -5.13 2.70
CA LYS A 68 -0.24 -5.26 2.72
C LYS A 68 -0.70 -6.21 3.83
N GLU A 69 -0.06 -7.36 3.99
CA GLU A 69 -0.38 -8.33 5.04
C GLU A 69 -0.19 -7.77 6.46
N LYS A 70 0.81 -6.89 6.63
CA LYS A 70 1.07 -6.15 7.89
C LYS A 70 0.15 -4.94 8.08
N GLU A 71 -0.83 -4.74 7.20
CA GLU A 71 -1.70 -3.58 7.11
C GLU A 71 -0.97 -2.24 6.94
N ASP A 72 0.29 -2.27 6.51
CA ASP A 72 1.08 -1.08 6.16
C ASP A 72 0.80 -0.69 4.70
N TYR A 73 -0.43 -0.22 4.49
CA TYR A 73 -0.93 0.12 3.15
C TYR A 73 -0.17 1.27 2.51
N ASP A 74 0.37 2.20 3.29
CA ASP A 74 1.17 3.32 2.78
C ASP A 74 2.47 2.83 2.15
N THR A 75 3.22 1.99 2.87
CA THR A 75 4.45 1.38 2.32
C THR A 75 4.15 0.51 1.10
N ALA A 76 3.09 -0.30 1.14
CA ALA A 76 2.68 -1.13 0.00
C ALA A 76 2.38 -0.29 -1.25
N ILE A 77 1.67 0.84 -1.09
CA ILE A 77 1.35 1.76 -2.20
C ILE A 77 2.62 2.39 -2.77
N GLN A 78 3.54 2.85 -1.93
CA GLN A 78 4.80 3.46 -2.38
C GLN A 78 5.67 2.46 -3.16
N LEU A 79 5.77 1.22 -2.68
CA LEU A 79 6.48 0.15 -3.39
C LEU A 79 5.86 -0.13 -4.77
N CYS A 80 4.53 -0.14 -4.87
CA CYS A 80 3.85 -0.30 -6.15
C CYS A 80 4.11 0.87 -7.13
N GLU A 81 4.24 2.11 -6.63
CA GLU A 81 4.62 3.27 -7.45
C GLU A 81 6.04 3.17 -7.98
N ASN A 82 6.97 2.69 -7.15
CA ASN A 82 8.36 2.46 -7.54
C ASN A 82 8.48 1.37 -8.63
N ILE A 83 7.67 0.30 -8.57
CA ILE A 83 7.67 -0.73 -9.62
C ILE A 83 7.34 -0.14 -10.99
N ARG A 84 6.40 0.81 -11.03
CA ARG A 84 5.94 1.43 -12.28
C ARG A 84 6.99 2.33 -12.92
N SER A 85 7.89 2.94 -12.13
CA SER A 85 8.96 3.80 -12.63
C SER A 85 10.15 3.03 -13.20
N ILE A 86 10.28 1.73 -12.91
CA ILE A 86 11.33 0.88 -13.48
C ILE A 86 10.99 0.51 -14.93
N ASP A 87 11.91 0.74 -15.87
CA ASP A 87 11.76 0.33 -17.26
C ASP A 87 12.02 -1.18 -17.43
N SER A 88 11.16 -1.88 -18.16
CA SER A 88 11.29 -3.31 -18.44
C SER A 88 10.48 -3.67 -19.69
N LYS A 89 10.89 -4.72 -20.42
CA LYS A 89 10.23 -5.13 -21.68
C LYS A 89 8.82 -5.68 -21.48
N THR A 90 8.47 -6.14 -20.28
CA THR A 90 7.16 -6.71 -19.96
C THR A 90 6.39 -5.86 -18.96
N SER A 91 5.09 -5.71 -19.18
CA SER A 91 4.18 -4.97 -18.30
C SER A 91 3.57 -5.83 -17.19
N ILE A 92 3.76 -7.15 -17.19
CA ILE A 92 3.01 -8.07 -16.32
C ILE A 92 3.19 -7.73 -14.83
N ILE A 93 4.42 -7.41 -14.39
CA ILE A 93 4.70 -7.05 -12.99
C ILE A 93 4.11 -5.67 -12.65
N LYS A 94 4.15 -4.72 -13.60
CA LYS A 94 3.54 -3.39 -13.43
C LYS A 94 2.02 -3.49 -13.28
N GLU A 95 1.38 -4.34 -14.08
CA GLU A 95 -0.06 -4.60 -13.99
C GLU A 95 -0.44 -5.26 -12.67
N ALA A 96 0.38 -6.19 -12.17
CA ALA A 96 0.20 -6.79 -10.85
C ALA A 96 0.33 -5.74 -9.73
N ALA A 97 1.33 -4.87 -9.80
CA ALA A 97 1.51 -3.76 -8.86
C ALA A 97 0.35 -2.76 -8.90
N ASP A 98 -0.18 -2.42 -10.07
CA ASP A 98 -1.34 -1.54 -10.21
C ASP A 98 -2.60 -2.14 -9.56
N LYS A 99 -2.79 -3.46 -9.68
CA LYS A 99 -3.89 -4.18 -9.01
C LYS A 99 -3.71 -4.14 -7.48
N LEU A 100 -2.51 -4.47 -7.00
CA LEU A 100 -2.20 -4.47 -5.57
C LEU A 100 -2.37 -3.07 -4.95
N LYS A 101 -1.90 -2.02 -5.64
CA LYS A 101 -2.07 -0.63 -5.23
C LYS A 101 -3.54 -0.27 -5.04
N LYS A 102 -4.40 -0.58 -6.02
CA LYS A 102 -5.85 -0.31 -5.94
C LYS A 102 -6.49 -1.03 -4.76
N GLU A 103 -6.08 -2.27 -4.50
CA GLU A 103 -6.54 -3.04 -3.35
C GLU A 103 -6.13 -2.38 -2.03
N CYS A 104 -4.86 -1.96 -1.90
CA CYS A 104 -4.35 -1.29 -0.70
C CYS A 104 -5.06 0.04 -0.42
N ILE A 105 -5.33 0.84 -1.45
CA ILE A 105 -6.09 2.10 -1.31
C ILE A 105 -7.49 1.82 -0.76
N LYS A 106 -8.18 0.82 -1.32
CA LYS A 106 -9.54 0.44 -0.88
C LYS A 106 -9.55 -0.03 0.57
N LEU A 107 -8.61 -0.89 0.96
CA LEU A 107 -8.50 -1.39 2.35
C LEU A 107 -8.19 -0.26 3.33
N LYS A 108 -7.31 0.67 2.96
CA LYS A 108 -6.98 1.86 3.75
C LYS A 108 -8.21 2.74 3.99
N GLU A 109 -9.01 2.98 2.96
CA GLU A 109 -10.25 3.77 3.06
C GLU A 109 -11.32 3.08 3.92
N GLU A 110 -11.49 1.76 3.74
CA GLU A 110 -12.43 0.95 4.53
C GLU A 110 -12.08 0.98 6.03
N LYS A 111 -10.79 0.84 6.37
CA LYS A 111 -10.29 0.93 7.74
C LYS A 111 -10.61 2.30 8.36
N LYS A 112 -10.28 3.39 7.65
CA LYS A 112 -10.58 4.76 8.09
C LYS A 112 -12.08 4.99 8.35
N ASN A 113 -12.94 4.50 7.45
CA ASN A 113 -14.39 4.65 7.59
C ASN A 113 -14.97 3.85 8.77
N SER A 114 -14.42 2.66 9.02
CA SER A 114 -14.81 1.81 10.15
C SER A 114 -14.44 2.44 11.51
N GLU A 115 -13.31 3.15 11.58
CA GLU A 115 -12.88 3.87 12.78
C GLU A 115 -13.73 5.12 13.04
N THR A 116 -14.11 5.88 12.00
CA THR A 116 -14.99 7.06 12.16
C THR A 116 -16.39 6.71 12.64
N LYS A 117 -16.97 5.57 12.22
CA LYS A 117 -18.30 5.13 12.72
C LYS A 117 -18.29 4.72 14.19
N LYS A 118 -17.14 4.34 14.75
CA LYS A 118 -17.00 3.99 16.17
C LYS A 118 -16.94 5.23 17.08
N VAL A 119 -16.53 6.39 16.54
CA VAL A 119 -16.47 7.65 17.30
C VAL A 119 -17.85 8.32 17.41
N GLU A 120 -18.70 8.24 16.39
CA GLU A 120 -20.04 8.85 16.41
C GLU A 120 -21.07 8.11 17.29
N GLN A 121 -20.83 6.84 17.67
CA GLN A 121 -21.71 6.14 18.61
C GLN A 121 -21.40 6.44 20.09
N THR A 122 -20.32 7.17 20.40
CA THR A 122 -19.90 7.44 21.79
C THR A 122 -20.21 8.87 22.26
N SER A 123 -20.93 9.68 21.47
CA SER A 123 -21.35 11.04 21.86
C SER A 123 -22.85 11.21 22.12
N ASN A 124 -23.68 10.17 21.94
CA ASN A 124 -25.14 10.24 22.14
C ASN A 124 -25.67 9.54 23.41
N GLN A 125 -24.85 9.40 24.47
CA GLN A 125 -25.34 9.00 25.79
C GLN A 125 -24.74 9.87 26.91
N THR A 126 -25.08 11.16 26.96
CA THR A 126 -25.18 11.88 28.24
C THR A 126 -26.12 13.07 28.06
N SER A 127 -27.42 12.87 28.26
CA SER A 127 -28.32 13.85 28.90
C SER A 127 -29.78 13.40 28.79
N ASN A 128 -30.27 12.68 29.80
CA ASN A 128 -31.67 12.49 30.18
C ASN A 128 -31.64 11.66 31.48
N LYS A 129 -32.12 12.02 32.67
CA LYS A 129 -32.94 13.08 33.28
C LYS A 129 -32.49 13.14 34.76
N THR A 130 -32.64 14.20 35.55
CA THR A 130 -33.89 14.49 36.29
C THR A 130 -33.64 15.62 37.29
N SER A 131 -34.44 16.70 37.26
CA SER A 131 -35.22 17.12 38.44
C SER A 131 -36.17 18.27 38.16
N LYS A 132 -37.28 18.20 38.89
CA LYS A 132 -38.61 18.75 38.67
C LYS A 132 -38.71 20.27 38.89
N LYS A 133 -39.65 20.87 38.15
CA LYS A 133 -40.36 22.15 38.40
C LYS A 133 -40.66 22.38 39.89
N GLN A 134 -40.52 23.64 40.35
CA GLN A 134 -41.66 24.45 40.83
C GLN A 134 -41.28 25.93 41.07
N TYR A 135 -42.05 26.82 40.40
CA TYR A 135 -42.48 28.20 40.68
C TYR A 135 -41.55 29.22 41.39
N PHE A 136 -41.43 30.42 40.82
CA PHE A 136 -42.28 31.57 41.21
C PHE A 136 -42.18 32.77 40.23
N HIS A 137 -43.21 33.60 40.34
CA HIS A 137 -43.71 34.71 39.53
C HIS A 137 -42.84 36.00 39.44
N LEU A 138 -42.92 36.65 38.26
CA LEU A 138 -43.21 38.09 38.00
C LEU A 138 -42.39 39.23 38.65
N LEU A 139 -41.57 39.92 37.83
CA LEU A 139 -41.65 41.34 37.37
C LEU A 139 -40.27 42.03 37.18
N PRO A 140 -40.16 43.02 36.26
CA PRO A 140 -38.90 43.61 35.81
C PRO A 140 -38.53 44.86 36.61
N GLY A 141 -37.23 45.12 36.76
CA GLY A 141 -36.72 46.35 37.38
C GLY A 141 -35.33 46.69 36.87
N SER A 142 -35.25 47.60 35.91
CA SER A 142 -34.01 48.28 35.54
C SER A 142 -34.02 49.71 36.10
N ILE A 143 -32.84 50.15 36.59
CA ILE A 143 -32.40 51.53 36.93
C ILE A 143 -32.93 52.03 38.30
N PRO A 144 -32.16 52.75 39.18
CA PRO A 144 -31.04 53.71 38.95
C PRO A 144 -29.77 53.48 39.81
N HIS A 145 -28.58 54.02 39.51
CA HIS A 145 -28.09 55.42 39.46
C HIS A 145 -28.34 56.24 40.74
N PHE A 146 -27.41 56.25 41.70
CA PHE A 146 -27.08 57.49 42.42
C PHE A 146 -25.69 57.44 43.09
N SER A 147 -25.04 58.58 43.01
CA SER A 147 -23.64 58.93 43.26
C SER A 147 -23.29 59.02 44.74
N PRO A 148 -22.02 58.78 45.15
CA PRO A 148 -21.54 59.18 46.46
C PRO A 148 -21.04 60.63 46.43
N SER A 149 -21.63 61.46 47.29
CA SER A 149 -21.18 62.80 47.64
C SER A 149 -19.72 62.80 48.10
N GLN A 150 -18.92 63.71 47.56
CA GLN A 150 -17.74 64.25 48.23
C GLN A 150 -17.66 65.77 47.95
N ILE A 151 -17.75 66.52 49.06
CA ILE A 151 -17.34 67.92 49.31
C ILE A 151 -18.23 69.01 48.72
#